data_AF-V9GEL3-F1
#
_entry.id   AF-V9GEL3-F1
#
_cell.length_a   1.000
_cell.length_b   1.000
_cell.length_c   1.000
_cell.angle_alpha   90.00
_cell.angle_beta   90.00
_cell.angle_gamma   90.00
#
_symmetry.space_group_name_H-M   'P 1'
#
loop_
_entity.id
_entity.type
_entity.pdbx_description
1 polymer ?
#
loop_
_entity_poly.entity_id
_entity_poly.type
_entity_poly.pdbx_seq_one_letter_code
_entity_poly.pdbx_strand_id
1 'polypeptide(L)'
;MPLDKSVLRATAKAITHIPEHFQLVMEDNTSTGLDETTRKFIWEDPEDEYHGIEISLCLDTGQLMELDIHQEQDMLIVSSDPEIERAIEVSKGYMVEHHPDYRALTSVYAEVRRGYYYVQFRVEVGGLPLPHTGCEVKLDRLLRVVRYRVEESRGLKLPTWPAQIVNAQTSRQRIVKDLHMQLIITTLEPTLYEMRETNPQHHLVYEPVQGRRVIDAITGEPLYGLEHDLVPPSYPIIRMQEDNRKVALIDRNNMLNKCPDVGNDLIGFWEGCLGIDTERYVMDEPKEDEEYLILLYFDTWDVGDTQDHPQADPLSVDGYIDRTWPMLVGISMLPI
;
A
#
# COMPACT_ATOMS: atom_id res chain seq x y z
N MET A 1 -4.12 -30.85 12.71
CA MET A 1 -3.24 -31.49 11.72
C MET A 1 -3.46 -30.72 10.44
N PRO A 2 -2.40 -30.19 9.81
CA PRO A 2 -2.54 -29.45 8.57
C PRO A 2 -3.19 -30.32 7.50
N LEU A 3 -4.03 -29.73 6.67
CA LEU A 3 -4.67 -30.41 5.55
C LEU A 3 -3.61 -30.89 4.55
N ASP A 4 -3.94 -31.97 3.85
CA ASP A 4 -3.07 -32.48 2.78
C ASP A 4 -2.96 -31.45 1.64
N LYS A 5 -1.75 -31.32 1.07
CA LYS A 5 -1.45 -30.41 -0.04
C LYS A 5 -2.38 -30.64 -1.23
N SER A 6 -2.71 -31.90 -1.51
CA SER A 6 -3.62 -32.25 -2.61
C SER A 6 -5.04 -31.70 -2.40
N VAL A 7 -5.51 -31.69 -1.15
CA VAL A 7 -6.81 -31.15 -0.76
C VAL A 7 -6.79 -29.63 -0.88
N LEU A 8 -5.76 -28.96 -0.36
CA LEU A 8 -5.63 -27.50 -0.46
C LEU A 8 -5.57 -27.03 -1.92
N ARG A 9 -4.82 -27.73 -2.78
CA ARG A 9 -4.76 -27.42 -4.21
C ARG A 9 -6.11 -27.61 -4.90
N ALA A 10 -6.86 -28.66 -4.56
CA ALA A 10 -8.21 -28.88 -5.08
C ALA A 10 -9.18 -27.79 -4.61
N THR A 11 -9.09 -27.39 -3.34
CA THR A 11 -9.88 -26.28 -2.77
C THR A 11 -9.59 -24.96 -3.47
N ALA A 12 -8.32 -24.62 -3.70
CA ALA A 12 -7.93 -23.40 -4.42
C ALA A 12 -8.54 -23.34 -5.82
N LYS A 13 -8.49 -24.45 -6.57
CA LYS A 13 -9.13 -24.57 -7.90
C LYS A 13 -10.66 -24.50 -7.88
N ALA A 14 -11.29 -24.75 -6.73
CA ALA A 14 -12.74 -24.68 -6.59
C ALA A 14 -13.24 -23.27 -6.23
N ILE A 15 -12.37 -22.41 -5.67
CA ILE A 15 -12.72 -21.04 -5.25
C ILE A 15 -12.97 -20.12 -6.44
N THR A 16 -12.19 -20.26 -7.52
CA THR A 16 -12.35 -19.48 -8.73
C THR A 16 -12.00 -20.30 -9.97
N HIS A 17 -12.52 -19.90 -11.11
CA HIS A 17 -12.17 -20.53 -12.38
C HIS A 17 -10.75 -20.12 -12.79
N ILE A 18 -9.85 -21.10 -12.86
CA ILE A 18 -8.48 -20.91 -13.35
C ILE A 18 -8.47 -21.32 -14.83
N PRO A 19 -8.17 -20.40 -15.77
CA PRO A 19 -8.10 -20.73 -17.19
C PRO A 19 -7.07 -21.82 -17.50
N GLU A 20 -7.30 -22.63 -18.52
CA GLU A 20 -6.43 -23.77 -18.85
C GLU A 20 -5.00 -23.38 -19.27
N HIS A 21 -4.82 -22.17 -19.80
CA HIS A 21 -3.52 -21.66 -20.23
C HIS A 21 -2.65 -21.15 -19.06
N PHE A 22 -3.25 -20.86 -17.91
CA PHE A 22 -2.53 -20.42 -16.73
C PHE A 22 -1.68 -21.57 -16.16
N GLN A 23 -0.45 -21.25 -15.75
CA GLN A 23 0.46 -22.22 -15.17
C GLN A 23 0.62 -21.95 -13.68
N LEU A 24 0.62 -23.02 -12.87
CA LEU A 24 0.96 -22.92 -11.45
C LEU A 24 2.46 -22.64 -11.34
N VAL A 25 2.79 -21.46 -10.85
CA VAL A 25 4.17 -20.94 -10.79
C VAL A 25 4.72 -20.90 -9.37
N MET A 26 3.85 -20.91 -8.36
CA MET A 26 4.23 -21.00 -6.94
C MET A 26 3.16 -21.78 -6.16
N GLU A 27 3.61 -22.65 -5.27
CA GLU A 27 2.81 -23.33 -4.26
C GLU A 27 3.63 -23.56 -2.99
N ASP A 28 3.51 -22.66 -2.03
CA ASP A 28 4.31 -22.73 -0.82
C ASP A 28 3.59 -22.21 0.42
N ASN A 29 4.11 -22.56 1.59
CA ASN A 29 3.62 -22.06 2.85
C ASN A 29 4.19 -20.65 3.07
N THR A 30 3.30 -19.68 3.27
CA THR A 30 3.71 -18.32 3.66
C THR A 30 3.85 -18.29 5.18
N SER A 31 4.86 -17.57 5.69
CA SER A 31 5.48 -17.61 7.04
C SER A 31 6.41 -18.81 7.30
N THR A 32 7.72 -18.61 7.07
CA THR A 32 8.78 -19.60 7.28
C THR A 32 9.00 -19.89 8.78
N GLY A 33 8.87 -21.16 9.19
CA GLY A 33 9.23 -21.62 10.54
C GLY A 33 8.08 -22.20 11.37
N LEU A 34 8.07 -21.94 12.67
CA LEU A 34 7.11 -22.51 13.64
C LEU A 34 5.67 -22.00 13.51
N ASP A 35 5.45 -20.97 12.68
CA ASP A 35 4.18 -20.27 12.53
C ASP A 35 3.64 -20.35 11.09
N GLU A 36 3.91 -21.43 10.35
CA GLU A 36 3.26 -21.62 9.05
C GLU A 36 1.73 -21.65 9.23
N THR A 37 1.06 -20.61 8.73
CA THR A 37 -0.39 -20.45 8.92
C THR A 37 -1.19 -20.68 7.65
N THR A 38 -0.57 -20.44 6.50
CA THR A 38 -1.24 -20.38 5.20
C THR A 38 -0.40 -21.01 4.10
N ARG A 39 -1.07 -21.61 3.11
CA ARG A 39 -0.47 -22.06 1.85
C ARG A 39 -0.95 -21.14 0.73
N LYS A 40 -0.01 -20.56 0.00
CA LYS A 40 -0.25 -19.65 -1.12
C LYS A 40 0.00 -20.36 -2.44
N PHE A 41 -0.87 -20.11 -3.40
CA PHE A 41 -0.83 -20.62 -4.76
C PHE A 41 -0.85 -19.43 -5.71
N ILE A 42 0.05 -19.40 -6.69
CA ILE A 42 0.10 -18.37 -7.73
C ILE A 42 0.01 -19.05 -9.09
N TRP A 43 -0.93 -18.60 -9.90
CA TRP A 43 -1.04 -18.94 -11.31
C TRP A 43 -0.82 -17.70 -12.16
N GLU A 44 0.01 -17.82 -13.18
CA GLU A 44 0.32 -16.74 -14.13
C GLU A 44 -0.02 -17.19 -15.55
N ASP A 45 -0.40 -16.23 -16.39
CA ASP A 45 -0.46 -16.44 -17.84
C ASP A 45 0.97 -16.40 -18.41
N PRO A 46 1.47 -17.48 -19.03
CA PRO A 46 2.81 -17.50 -19.62
C PRO A 46 2.98 -16.48 -20.77
N GLU A 47 1.90 -16.01 -21.37
CA GLU A 47 1.91 -15.05 -22.48
C GLU A 47 1.63 -13.60 -22.03
N ASP A 48 1.23 -13.38 -20.78
CA ASP A 48 0.85 -12.06 -20.26
C ASP A 48 1.19 -11.89 -18.77
N GLU A 49 2.23 -11.11 -18.49
CA GLU A 49 2.74 -10.84 -17.14
C GLU A 49 1.78 -10.02 -16.25
N TYR A 50 0.74 -9.40 -16.82
CA TYR A 50 -0.24 -8.60 -16.08
C TYR A 50 -1.44 -9.42 -15.62
N HIS A 51 -1.53 -10.69 -16.04
CA HIS A 51 -2.62 -11.59 -15.72
C HIS A 51 -2.18 -12.71 -14.77
N GLY A 52 -2.75 -12.68 -13.57
CA GLY A 52 -2.37 -13.60 -12.49
C GLY A 52 -3.50 -13.86 -11.51
N ILE A 53 -3.51 -15.06 -10.92
CA ILE A 53 -4.44 -15.45 -9.87
C ILE A 53 -3.63 -15.92 -8.67
N GLU A 54 -3.83 -15.25 -7.53
CA GLU A 54 -3.23 -15.59 -6.26
C GLU A 54 -4.29 -16.07 -5.28
N ILE A 55 -4.05 -17.20 -4.61
CA ILE A 55 -4.97 -17.75 -3.61
C ILE A 55 -4.16 -18.16 -2.38
N SER A 56 -4.54 -17.67 -1.20
CA SER A 56 -3.99 -18.09 0.08
C SER A 56 -5.04 -18.80 0.92
N LEU A 57 -4.73 -20.02 1.38
CA LEU A 57 -5.62 -20.84 2.21
C LEU A 57 -5.01 -21.09 3.59
N CYS A 58 -5.84 -21.12 4.63
CA CYS A 58 -5.43 -21.55 5.98
C CYS A 58 -5.02 -23.03 5.96
N LEU A 59 -3.84 -23.36 6.50
CA LEU A 59 -3.32 -24.73 6.51
C LEU A 59 -4.19 -25.70 7.33
N ASP A 60 -4.76 -25.22 8.43
CA ASP A 60 -5.53 -26.05 9.37
C ASP A 60 -6.98 -26.26 8.91
N THR A 61 -7.59 -25.24 8.32
CA THR A 61 -9.03 -25.24 8.00
C THR A 61 -9.34 -25.30 6.52
N GLY A 62 -8.37 -24.98 5.65
CA GLY A 62 -8.57 -24.85 4.21
C GLY A 62 -9.40 -23.63 3.82
N GLN A 63 -9.68 -22.75 4.78
CA GLN A 63 -10.44 -21.52 4.57
C GLN A 63 -9.68 -20.56 3.65
N LEU A 64 -10.41 -19.87 2.77
CA LEU A 64 -9.89 -18.78 1.96
C LEU A 64 -9.47 -17.61 2.85
N MET A 65 -8.19 -17.25 2.79
CA MET A 65 -7.61 -16.10 3.50
C MET A 65 -7.41 -14.91 2.57
N GLU A 66 -6.96 -15.16 1.35
CA GLU A 66 -6.78 -14.13 0.33
C GLU A 66 -7.03 -14.70 -1.07
N LEU A 67 -7.68 -13.91 -1.92
CA LEU A 67 -7.80 -14.09 -3.36
C LEU A 67 -7.40 -12.76 -4.01
N ASP A 68 -6.55 -12.79 -5.03
CA ASP A 68 -6.30 -11.65 -5.90
C ASP A 68 -6.28 -12.11 -7.36
N ILE A 69 -7.00 -11.41 -8.23
CA ILE A 69 -7.10 -11.67 -9.68
C ILE A 69 -6.65 -10.39 -10.38
N HIS A 70 -5.42 -10.43 -10.88
CA HIS A 70 -4.81 -9.38 -11.66
C HIS A 70 -5.30 -9.51 -13.11
N GLN A 71 -5.90 -8.44 -13.62
CA GLN A 71 -6.34 -8.32 -15.01
C GLN A 71 -6.29 -6.84 -15.40
N GLU A 72 -5.88 -6.55 -16.64
CA GLU A 72 -5.91 -5.19 -17.17
C GLU A 72 -7.36 -4.73 -17.38
N GLN A 73 -7.66 -3.47 -17.05
CA GLN A 73 -9.01 -2.92 -17.23
C GLN A 73 -9.02 -1.70 -18.14
N ASP A 74 -9.96 -1.73 -19.10
CA ASP A 74 -10.34 -0.57 -19.89
C ASP A 74 -10.94 0.53 -18.98
N MET A 75 -10.18 1.62 -18.82
CA MET A 75 -10.51 2.80 -18.02
C MET A 75 -11.63 3.66 -18.64
N LEU A 76 -12.85 3.13 -18.75
CA LEU A 76 -14.02 3.91 -19.21
C LEU A 76 -14.92 4.33 -18.05
N ILE A 77 -14.90 5.61 -17.66
CA ILE A 77 -15.65 6.12 -16.51
C ILE A 77 -17.16 5.95 -16.72
N VAL A 78 -17.85 5.25 -15.81
CA VAL A 78 -19.30 5.35 -15.62
C VAL A 78 -19.62 5.35 -14.14
N SER A 79 -20.43 6.33 -13.72
CA SER A 79 -20.99 6.47 -12.38
C SER A 79 -22.44 5.96 -12.35
N SER A 80 -22.86 5.36 -11.23
CA SER A 80 -24.07 5.76 -10.46
C SER A 80 -24.29 4.83 -9.24
N ASP A 81 -24.91 5.39 -8.19
CA ASP A 81 -25.29 4.74 -6.92
C ASP A 81 -26.03 3.38 -6.97
N PRO A 82 -26.88 3.02 -7.95
CA PRO A 82 -27.56 1.71 -7.94
C PRO A 82 -26.63 0.48 -8.05
N GLU A 83 -25.38 0.65 -8.46
CA GLU A 83 -24.42 -0.46 -8.51
C GLU A 83 -23.78 -0.76 -7.15
N ILE A 84 -23.73 0.21 -6.21
CA ILE A 84 -23.10 -0.02 -4.90
C ILE A 84 -23.93 -0.95 -4.01
N GLU A 85 -25.25 -0.87 -4.06
CA GLU A 85 -26.14 -1.78 -3.32
C GLU A 85 -26.01 -3.21 -3.84
N ARG A 86 -25.95 -3.38 -5.17
CA ARG A 86 -25.70 -4.67 -5.81
C ARG A 86 -24.31 -5.21 -5.48
N ALA A 87 -23.29 -4.35 -5.46
CA ALA A 87 -21.95 -4.70 -5.03
C ALA A 87 -21.95 -5.21 -3.59
N ILE A 88 -22.67 -4.54 -2.67
CA ILE A 88 -22.84 -4.99 -1.29
C ILE A 88 -23.52 -6.37 -1.24
N GLU A 89 -24.56 -6.61 -2.04
CA GLU A 89 -25.26 -7.91 -2.08
C GLU A 89 -24.36 -9.05 -2.59
N VAL A 90 -23.62 -8.83 -3.67
CA VAL A 90 -22.66 -9.80 -4.21
C VAL A 90 -21.56 -10.09 -3.18
N SER A 91 -20.97 -9.04 -2.60
CA SER A 91 -19.93 -9.17 -1.59
C SER A 91 -20.43 -9.87 -0.31
N LYS A 92 -21.69 -9.65 0.09
CA LYS A 92 -22.32 -10.40 1.19
C LYS A 92 -22.45 -11.87 0.87
N GLY A 93 -22.85 -12.23 -0.34
CA GLY A 93 -22.91 -13.63 -0.79
C GLY A 93 -21.56 -14.30 -0.67
N TYR A 94 -20.52 -13.65 -1.19
CA TYR A 94 -19.15 -14.14 -1.12
C TYR A 94 -18.62 -14.26 0.31
N MET A 95 -18.90 -13.28 1.17
CA MET A 95 -18.58 -13.32 2.60
C MET A 95 -19.25 -14.50 3.31
N VAL A 96 -20.54 -14.75 3.07
CA VAL A 96 -21.26 -15.88 3.69
C VAL A 96 -20.69 -17.22 3.27
N GLU A 97 -20.17 -17.33 2.05
CA GLU A 97 -19.55 -18.54 1.51
C GLU A 97 -18.15 -18.81 2.12
N HIS A 98 -17.33 -17.77 2.27
CA HIS A 98 -15.91 -17.94 2.57
C HIS A 98 -15.46 -17.50 3.98
N HIS A 99 -16.30 -16.78 4.73
CA HIS A 99 -15.97 -16.29 6.07
C HIS A 99 -16.73 -17.08 7.15
N PRO A 100 -16.07 -17.90 7.99
CA PRO A 100 -16.74 -18.79 8.94
C PRO A 100 -17.57 -18.04 9.98
N ASP A 101 -17.06 -16.90 10.47
CA ASP A 101 -17.72 -16.09 11.49
C ASP A 101 -18.48 -14.88 10.91
N TYR A 102 -19.01 -15.00 9.68
CA TYR A 102 -19.70 -13.90 8.98
C TYR A 102 -20.82 -13.24 9.80
N ARG A 103 -21.44 -13.96 10.74
CA ARG A 103 -22.52 -13.44 11.60
C ARG A 103 -22.06 -12.38 12.59
N ALA A 104 -20.77 -12.35 12.93
CA ALA A 104 -20.20 -11.34 13.80
C ALA A 104 -19.91 -10.02 13.05
N LEU A 105 -19.96 -10.03 11.71
CA LEU A 105 -19.64 -8.87 10.88
C LEU A 105 -20.92 -8.07 10.61
N THR A 106 -21.12 -6.99 11.37
CA THR A 106 -22.34 -6.19 11.32
C THR A 106 -22.15 -4.83 10.67
N SER A 107 -20.92 -4.28 10.68
CA SER A 107 -20.60 -3.04 9.96
C SER A 107 -20.32 -3.32 8.50
N VAL A 108 -20.94 -2.54 7.62
CA VAL A 108 -20.70 -2.56 6.17
C VAL A 108 -20.28 -1.17 5.72
N TYR A 109 -19.11 -1.08 5.10
CA TYR A 109 -18.66 0.10 4.39
C TYR A 109 -18.49 -0.25 2.92
N ALA A 110 -18.93 0.63 2.01
CA ALA A 110 -18.75 0.43 0.59
C ALA A 110 -18.35 1.76 -0.07
N GLU A 111 -17.41 1.69 -1.00
CA GLU A 111 -17.00 2.84 -1.80
C GLU A 111 -16.64 2.43 -3.23
N VAL A 112 -16.69 3.40 -4.14
CA VAL A 112 -16.22 3.24 -5.51
C VAL A 112 -14.92 4.02 -5.67
N ARG A 113 -13.82 3.31 -6.00
CA ARG A 113 -12.51 3.93 -6.20
C ARG A 113 -11.86 3.37 -7.45
N ARG A 114 -11.41 4.26 -8.34
CA ARG A 114 -10.73 3.91 -9.61
C ARG A 114 -11.49 2.84 -10.43
N GLY A 115 -12.83 2.92 -10.44
CA GLY A 115 -13.67 1.98 -11.19
C GLY A 115 -13.88 0.60 -10.55
N TYR A 116 -13.44 0.39 -9.30
CA TYR A 116 -13.72 -0.81 -8.52
C TYR A 116 -14.67 -0.50 -7.36
N TYR A 117 -15.45 -1.49 -7.00
CA TYR A 117 -16.26 -1.48 -5.78
C TYR A 117 -15.46 -2.13 -4.65
N TYR A 118 -15.23 -1.39 -3.57
CA TYR A 118 -14.61 -1.90 -2.36
C TYR A 118 -15.71 -2.04 -1.31
N VAL A 119 -15.88 -3.23 -0.75
CA VAL A 119 -16.85 -3.51 0.31
C VAL A 119 -16.12 -4.14 1.48
N GLN A 120 -16.26 -3.55 2.66
CA GLN A 120 -15.64 -4.00 3.90
C GLN A 120 -16.71 -4.44 4.89
N PHE A 121 -16.50 -5.61 5.49
CA PHE A 121 -17.33 -6.17 6.55
C PHE A 121 -16.50 -6.26 7.83
N ARG A 122 -16.93 -5.58 8.89
CA ARG A 122 -16.20 -5.50 10.17
C ARG A 122 -17.08 -5.92 11.33
N VAL A 123 -16.42 -6.40 12.39
CA VAL A 123 -17.07 -6.55 13.70
C VAL A 123 -17.37 -5.16 14.27
N GLU A 124 -18.53 -4.98 14.91
CA GLU A 124 -18.84 -3.74 15.62
C GLU A 124 -18.69 -3.88 17.13
N VAL A 125 -18.13 -2.84 17.76
CA VAL A 125 -18.13 -2.68 19.22
C VAL A 125 -18.71 -1.30 19.54
N GLY A 126 -19.84 -1.28 20.26
CA GLY A 126 -20.55 -0.04 20.58
C GLY A 126 -21.06 0.73 19.35
N GLY A 127 -21.34 0.02 18.26
CA GLY A 127 -21.80 0.62 17.00
C GLY A 127 -20.68 1.26 16.17
N LEU A 128 -19.41 0.99 16.49
CA LEU A 128 -18.26 1.43 15.71
C LEU A 128 -17.55 0.22 15.09
N PRO A 129 -17.11 0.31 13.82
CA PRO A 129 -16.35 -0.75 13.18
C PRO A 129 -14.99 -0.93 13.86
N LEU A 130 -14.64 -2.18 14.17
CA LEU A 130 -13.34 -2.52 14.74
C LEU A 130 -12.32 -2.74 13.60
N PRO A 131 -11.22 -1.95 13.54
CA PRO A 131 -10.18 -2.16 12.54
C PRO A 131 -9.54 -3.54 12.64
N HIS A 132 -9.01 -4.05 11.53
CA HIS A 132 -8.35 -5.37 11.46
C HIS A 132 -9.23 -6.51 11.97
N THR A 133 -10.53 -6.44 11.64
CA THR A 133 -11.50 -7.53 11.80
C THR A 133 -12.25 -7.81 10.50
N GLY A 134 -12.76 -9.02 10.34
CA GLY A 134 -13.65 -9.39 9.23
C GLY A 134 -12.94 -9.51 7.89
N CYS A 135 -13.49 -8.93 6.84
CA CYS A 135 -12.95 -9.08 5.49
C CYS A 135 -13.23 -7.89 4.57
N GLU A 136 -12.42 -7.80 3.52
CA GLU A 136 -12.58 -6.89 2.39
C GLU A 136 -12.87 -7.68 1.10
N VAL A 137 -13.78 -7.16 0.30
CA VAL A 137 -14.12 -7.67 -1.04
C VAL A 137 -13.97 -6.54 -2.05
N LYS A 138 -13.19 -6.78 -3.11
CA LYS A 138 -13.06 -5.89 -4.26
C LYS A 138 -13.76 -6.52 -5.45
N LEU A 139 -14.67 -5.78 -6.06
CA LEU A 139 -15.34 -6.19 -7.29
C LEU A 139 -14.92 -5.30 -8.44
N ASP A 140 -14.82 -5.90 -9.63
CA ASP A 140 -14.77 -5.15 -10.87
C ASP A 140 -16.13 -4.53 -11.23
N ARG A 141 -16.16 -3.83 -12.36
CA ARG A 141 -17.37 -3.17 -12.89
C ARG A 141 -18.48 -4.13 -13.30
N LEU A 142 -18.13 -5.38 -13.58
CA LEU A 142 -19.10 -6.44 -13.86
C LEU A 142 -19.56 -7.13 -12.58
N LEU A 143 -19.20 -6.59 -11.42
CA LEU A 143 -19.47 -7.14 -10.09
C LEU A 143 -18.86 -8.54 -9.89
N ARG A 144 -17.77 -8.84 -10.59
CA ARG A 144 -16.99 -10.07 -10.36
C ARG A 144 -16.00 -9.82 -9.25
N VAL A 145 -15.85 -10.78 -8.34
CA VAL A 145 -14.87 -10.72 -7.26
C VAL A 145 -13.48 -10.83 -7.86
N VAL A 146 -12.70 -9.76 -7.76
CA VAL A 146 -11.31 -9.71 -8.18
C VAL A 146 -10.36 -9.75 -7.00
N ARG A 147 -10.83 -9.38 -5.81
CA ARG A 147 -10.05 -9.56 -4.57
C ARG A 147 -10.95 -9.92 -3.41
N TYR A 148 -10.46 -10.80 -2.55
CA TYR A 148 -11.01 -11.06 -1.23
C TYR A 148 -9.87 -11.15 -0.24
N ARG A 149 -10.03 -10.57 0.95
CA ARG A 149 -9.01 -10.64 2.00
C ARG A 149 -9.66 -10.72 3.37
N VAL A 150 -9.26 -11.71 4.15
CA VAL A 150 -9.56 -11.79 5.58
C VAL A 150 -8.62 -10.86 6.32
N GLU A 151 -9.19 -10.00 7.15
CA GLU A 151 -8.48 -9.10 8.06
C GLU A 151 -8.70 -9.56 9.50
N GLU A 152 -8.22 -10.74 9.86
CA GLU A 152 -8.33 -11.23 11.23
C GLU A 152 -6.96 -11.30 11.88
N SER A 153 -6.77 -10.48 12.91
CA SER A 153 -5.59 -10.59 13.77
C SER A 153 -5.78 -11.76 14.73
N ARG A 154 -4.89 -12.76 14.67
CA ARG A 154 -4.90 -13.90 15.62
C ARG A 154 -4.84 -13.38 17.06
N GLY A 155 -5.76 -13.84 17.90
CA GLY A 155 -5.77 -13.50 19.33
C GLY A 155 -6.31 -12.10 19.68
N LEU A 156 -6.98 -11.43 18.74
CA LEU A 156 -7.61 -10.13 19.00
C LEU A 156 -8.66 -10.27 20.12
N LYS A 157 -8.46 -9.57 21.24
CA LYS A 157 -9.48 -9.42 22.27
C LYS A 157 -10.33 -8.22 21.93
N LEU A 158 -11.65 -8.43 21.82
CA LEU A 158 -12.58 -7.33 21.59
C LEU A 158 -12.45 -6.28 22.72
N PRO A 159 -12.32 -4.98 22.38
CA PRO A 159 -12.24 -3.94 23.39
C PRO A 159 -13.53 -3.87 24.21
N THR A 160 -13.41 -3.55 25.49
CA THR A 160 -14.57 -3.26 26.34
C THR A 160 -14.97 -1.80 26.15
N TRP A 161 -16.25 -1.54 25.98
CA TRP A 161 -16.74 -0.16 25.88
C TRP A 161 -16.50 0.59 27.20
N PRO A 162 -15.87 1.78 27.18
CA PRO A 162 -15.59 2.52 28.39
C PRO A 162 -16.88 3.05 29.05
N ALA A 163 -16.88 3.14 30.37
CA ALA A 163 -18.03 3.65 31.13
C ALA A 163 -18.30 5.15 30.90
N GLN A 164 -17.26 5.90 30.55
CA GLN A 164 -17.33 7.32 30.27
C GLN A 164 -16.36 7.69 29.15
N ILE A 165 -16.81 8.56 28.26
CA ILE A 165 -15.99 9.18 27.23
C ILE A 165 -16.11 10.70 27.30
N VAL A 166 -15.05 11.39 26.89
CA VAL A 166 -15.01 12.83 26.69
C VAL A 166 -15.92 13.18 25.52
N ASN A 167 -16.64 14.30 25.64
CA ASN A 167 -17.50 14.77 24.56
C ASN A 167 -16.67 15.34 23.40
N ALA A 168 -17.21 15.26 22.18
CA ALA A 168 -16.52 15.72 20.97
C ALA A 168 -16.11 17.21 21.00
N GLN A 169 -16.86 18.06 21.71
CA GLN A 169 -16.56 19.49 21.78
C GLN A 169 -15.30 19.76 22.63
N THR A 170 -15.10 19.02 23.71
CA THR A 170 -13.88 19.08 24.52
C THR A 170 -12.67 18.62 23.71
N SER A 171 -12.79 17.50 22.98
CA SER A 171 -11.71 17.05 22.08
C SER A 171 -11.40 18.07 20.98
N ARG A 172 -12.43 18.73 20.41
CA ARG A 172 -12.25 19.81 19.44
C ARG A 172 -11.52 21.01 20.03
N GLN A 173 -11.89 21.44 21.23
CA GLN A 173 -11.21 22.55 21.92
C GLN A 173 -9.74 22.24 22.18
N ARG A 174 -9.42 20.98 22.48
CA ARG A 174 -8.04 20.52 22.66
C ARG A 174 -7.25 20.66 21.36
N ILE A 175 -7.78 20.16 20.24
CA ILE A 175 -7.15 20.28 18.91
C ILE A 175 -6.90 21.75 18.55
N VAL A 176 -7.89 22.63 18.75
CA VAL A 176 -7.74 24.07 18.43
C VAL A 176 -6.69 24.74 19.32
N LYS A 177 -6.60 24.37 20.60
CA LYS A 177 -5.61 24.92 21.53
C LYS A 177 -4.18 24.53 21.14
N ASP A 178 -4.00 23.31 20.64
CA ASP A 178 -2.69 22.76 20.30
C ASP A 178 -2.36 22.94 18.79
N LEU A 179 -3.23 23.64 18.03
CA LEU A 179 -3.06 23.91 16.61
C LEU A 179 -1.90 24.90 16.39
N HIS A 180 -0.93 24.50 15.58
CA HIS A 180 0.18 25.35 15.19
C HIS A 180 -0.12 26.03 13.86
N MET A 181 0.11 27.33 13.79
CA MET A 181 -0.03 28.12 12.57
C MET A 181 1.35 28.47 12.04
N GLN A 182 1.59 28.24 10.75
CA GLN A 182 2.79 28.65 10.05
C GLN A 182 2.51 29.85 9.15
N LEU A 183 3.48 30.75 9.04
CA LEU A 183 3.40 31.90 8.17
C LEU A 183 3.93 31.53 6.78
N ILE A 184 3.11 31.67 5.75
CA ILE A 184 3.48 31.33 4.37
C ILE A 184 3.13 32.46 3.40
N ILE A 185 3.78 32.48 2.24
CA ILE A 185 3.36 33.28 1.10
C ILE A 185 2.69 32.34 0.11
N THR A 186 1.44 32.61 -0.23
CA THR A 186 0.68 31.82 -1.22
C THR A 186 -0.06 32.72 -2.20
N THR A 187 -0.41 32.17 -3.36
CA THR A 187 -1.25 32.86 -4.34
C THR A 187 -2.71 32.57 -4.05
N LEU A 188 -3.51 33.59 -3.79
CA LEU A 188 -4.96 33.44 -3.62
C LEU A 188 -5.66 33.69 -4.95
N GLU A 189 -6.33 32.67 -5.46
CA GLU A 189 -7.13 32.73 -6.68
C GLU A 189 -8.53 33.32 -6.39
N PRO A 190 -8.93 34.41 -7.05
CA PRO A 190 -10.25 35.04 -6.84
C PRO A 190 -11.44 34.14 -7.16
N THR A 191 -11.23 33.04 -7.89
CA THR A 191 -12.28 32.04 -8.19
C THR A 191 -12.57 31.12 -7.00
N LEU A 192 -11.63 30.99 -6.07
CA LEU A 192 -11.74 30.12 -4.89
C LEU A 192 -12.03 30.90 -3.61
N TYR A 193 -11.65 32.17 -3.56
CA TYR A 193 -11.77 33.02 -2.38
C TYR A 193 -12.55 34.29 -2.68
N GLU A 194 -13.37 34.71 -1.71
CA GLU A 194 -14.08 36.00 -1.79
C GLU A 194 -13.10 37.16 -1.67
N MET A 195 -12.46 37.51 -2.78
CA MET A 195 -11.52 38.62 -2.88
C MET A 195 -12.15 39.81 -3.60
N ARG A 196 -11.77 41.02 -3.19
CA ARG A 196 -12.21 42.26 -3.87
C ARG A 196 -11.56 42.44 -5.24
N GLU A 197 -10.43 41.80 -5.47
CA GLU A 197 -9.59 41.99 -6.65
C GLU A 197 -9.74 40.80 -7.58
N THR A 198 -9.78 41.07 -8.88
CA THR A 198 -10.07 40.09 -9.94
C THR A 198 -8.85 39.31 -10.43
N ASN A 199 -7.64 39.67 -9.98
CA ASN A 199 -6.40 39.01 -10.39
C ASN A 199 -5.80 38.21 -9.22
N PRO A 200 -5.14 37.07 -9.49
CA PRO A 200 -4.40 36.33 -8.47
C PRO A 200 -3.30 37.19 -7.87
N GLN A 201 -3.19 37.17 -6.55
CA GLN A 201 -2.17 37.93 -5.82
C GLN A 201 -1.49 37.07 -4.77
N HIS A 202 -0.23 37.40 -4.50
CA HIS A 202 0.53 36.79 -3.42
C HIS A 202 0.15 37.45 -2.10
N HIS A 203 -0.26 36.63 -1.14
CA HIS A 203 -0.60 37.08 0.21
C HIS A 203 0.27 36.35 1.24
N LEU A 204 0.68 37.11 2.25
CA LEU A 204 1.25 36.55 3.47
C LEU A 204 0.09 36.09 4.35
N VAL A 205 -0.02 34.78 4.59
CA VAL A 205 -1.13 34.17 5.33
C VAL A 205 -0.62 33.25 6.43
N TYR A 206 -1.46 33.02 7.44
CA TYR A 206 -1.25 31.95 8.41
C TYR A 206 -1.99 30.69 7.94
N GLU A 207 -1.26 29.59 7.80
CA GLU A 207 -1.81 28.29 7.47
C GLU A 207 -1.70 27.35 8.67
N PRO A 208 -2.73 26.55 9.01
CA PRO A 208 -2.60 25.53 10.03
C PRO A 208 -1.65 24.43 9.57
N VAL A 209 -0.67 24.07 10.39
CA VAL A 209 0.16 22.90 10.12
C VAL A 209 -0.71 21.66 10.28
N GLN A 210 -1.04 21.03 9.15
CA GLN A 210 -1.92 19.88 9.11
C GLN A 210 -1.18 18.65 9.64
N GLY A 211 -1.80 17.96 10.59
CA GLY A 211 -1.31 16.71 11.15
C GLY A 211 -2.46 15.77 11.48
N ARG A 212 -2.20 14.45 11.44
CA ARG A 212 -3.21 13.43 11.80
C ARG A 212 -3.29 13.26 13.32
N ARG A 213 -3.97 14.19 13.98
CA ARG A 213 -4.20 14.15 15.44
C ARG A 213 -5.22 13.08 15.81
N VAL A 214 -4.83 12.16 16.69
CA VAL A 214 -5.75 11.19 17.31
C VAL A 214 -5.85 11.47 18.80
N ILE A 215 -7.07 11.72 19.28
CA ILE A 215 -7.36 12.02 20.69
C ILE A 215 -8.00 10.79 21.33
N ASP A 216 -7.49 10.37 22.48
CA ASP A 216 -8.09 9.33 23.30
C ASP A 216 -9.46 9.80 23.83
N ALA A 217 -10.51 9.03 23.51
CA ALA A 217 -11.86 9.34 23.93
C ALA A 217 -12.08 9.18 25.45
N ILE A 218 -11.23 8.45 26.17
CA ILE A 218 -11.36 8.26 27.64
C ILE A 218 -10.69 9.43 28.39
N THR A 219 -9.46 9.77 28.03
CA THR A 219 -8.67 10.80 28.73
C THR A 219 -8.85 12.20 28.16
N GLY A 220 -9.20 12.31 26.87
CA GLY A 220 -9.22 13.58 26.14
C GLY A 220 -7.84 14.09 25.73
N GLU A 221 -6.79 13.28 25.93
CA GLU A 221 -5.41 13.62 25.59
C GLU A 221 -5.01 13.07 24.22
N PRO A 222 -4.05 13.70 23.52
CA PRO A 222 -3.46 13.15 22.31
C PRO A 222 -2.79 11.79 22.58
N LEU A 223 -2.96 10.83 21.67
CA LEU A 223 -2.26 9.55 21.73
C LEU A 223 -0.74 9.70 21.49
N TYR A 224 -0.36 10.69 20.70
CA TYR A 224 1.03 10.98 20.33
C TYR A 224 1.37 12.44 20.55
N GLY A 225 2.65 12.72 20.74
CA GLY A 225 3.17 14.08 20.86
C GLY A 225 3.02 14.90 19.58
N LEU A 226 3.31 16.19 19.66
CA LEU A 226 3.16 17.08 18.51
C LEU A 226 4.05 16.65 17.34
N GLU A 227 5.24 16.19 17.66
CA GLU A 227 6.30 15.71 16.77
C GLU A 227 5.92 14.52 15.88
N HIS A 228 4.95 13.69 16.28
CA HIS A 228 4.52 12.55 15.47
C HIS A 228 3.67 12.99 14.28
N ASP A 229 2.93 14.09 14.44
CA ASP A 229 1.97 14.55 13.43
C ASP A 229 2.51 15.70 12.58
N LEU A 230 3.72 16.20 12.89
CA LEU A 230 4.41 17.21 12.10
C LEU A 230 5.36 16.53 11.13
N VAL A 231 5.30 16.91 9.85
CA VAL A 231 6.32 16.51 8.87
C VAL A 231 7.66 17.07 9.36
N PRO A 232 8.76 16.27 9.33
CA PRO A 232 10.07 16.77 9.70
C PRO A 232 10.40 18.02 8.87
N PRO A 233 11.05 19.04 9.47
CA PRO A 233 11.37 20.27 8.76
C PRO A 233 12.19 19.96 7.51
N SER A 234 11.70 20.40 6.35
CA SER A 234 12.47 20.36 5.12
C SER A 234 13.52 21.46 5.18
N TYR A 235 14.79 21.07 5.07
CA TYR A 235 15.87 22.03 4.95
C TYR A 235 16.07 22.33 3.47
N PRO A 236 16.12 23.61 3.04
CA PRO A 236 16.54 23.91 1.69
C PRO A 236 17.92 23.31 1.49
N ILE A 237 18.08 22.51 0.43
CA ILE A 237 19.39 22.01 0.03
C ILE A 237 20.23 23.25 -0.27
N ILE A 238 21.13 23.60 0.65
CA ILE A 238 22.08 24.68 0.47
C ILE A 238 22.96 24.21 -0.69
N ARG A 239 22.81 24.85 -1.86
CA ARG A 239 23.78 24.69 -2.94
C ARG A 239 25.14 25.00 -2.36
N MET A 240 26.00 24.00 -2.25
CA MET A 240 27.38 24.22 -1.84
C MET A 240 27.95 25.29 -2.76
N GLN A 241 28.38 26.39 -2.14
CA GLN A 241 29.07 27.46 -2.81
C GLN A 241 30.26 26.84 -3.54
N GLU A 242 30.34 27.06 -4.86
CA GLU A 242 31.38 26.56 -5.73
C GLU A 242 32.75 27.04 -5.26
N ASP A 243 33.37 26.29 -4.36
CA ASP A 243 34.80 26.41 -4.11
C ASP A 243 35.35 25.02 -3.78
N ASN A 244 36.02 24.45 -4.79
CA ASN A 244 36.94 23.31 -4.73
C ASN A 244 36.46 21.86 -4.89
N ARG A 245 35.35 21.60 -5.60
CA ARG A 245 35.23 20.34 -6.35
C ARG A 245 34.69 20.62 -7.75
N LYS A 246 35.38 20.09 -8.76
CA LYS A 246 34.91 20.04 -10.15
C LYS A 246 33.65 19.16 -10.21
N VAL A 247 32.52 19.69 -9.78
CA VAL A 247 31.21 19.17 -10.13
C VAL A 247 30.77 19.99 -11.32
N ALA A 248 30.64 19.34 -12.47
CA ALA A 248 30.16 19.99 -13.68
C ALA A 248 28.78 20.60 -13.39
N LEU A 249 28.72 21.92 -13.39
CA LEU A 249 27.48 22.67 -13.30
C LEU A 249 26.66 22.36 -14.55
N ILE A 250 25.63 21.55 -14.38
CA ILE A 250 24.60 21.39 -15.39
C ILE A 250 23.79 22.69 -15.39
N ASP A 251 24.02 23.48 -16.42
CA ASP A 251 23.34 24.75 -16.69
C ASP A 251 21.84 24.49 -16.94
N ARG A 252 21.03 24.80 -15.93
CA ARG A 252 19.57 24.55 -15.90
C ARG A 252 18.83 25.21 -17.07
N ASN A 253 19.42 26.23 -17.70
CA ASN A 253 18.82 26.94 -18.84
C ASN A 253 19.05 26.23 -20.19
N ASN A 254 19.96 25.24 -20.26
CA ASN A 254 20.21 24.46 -21.48
C ASN A 254 19.41 23.15 -21.56
N MET A 255 18.76 22.71 -20.49
CA MET A 255 17.93 21.48 -20.49
C MET A 255 16.54 21.63 -21.12
N LEU A 256 16.03 22.85 -21.33
CA LEU A 256 14.75 23.01 -22.04
C LEU A 256 14.88 22.81 -23.56
N ASN A 257 16.08 22.78 -24.12
CA ASN A 257 16.29 22.73 -25.58
C ASN A 257 17.17 21.58 -26.07
N LYS A 258 17.61 20.67 -25.19
CA LYS A 258 18.19 19.39 -25.58
C LYS A 258 17.77 18.36 -24.55
N CYS A 259 17.06 17.34 -25.01
CA CYS A 259 16.81 16.12 -24.26
C CYS A 259 17.98 15.16 -24.55
N PRO A 260 18.92 14.98 -23.61
CA PRO A 260 19.63 13.72 -23.44
C PRO A 260 19.19 13.05 -22.13
N ASP A 261 19.27 11.73 -22.09
CA ASP A 261 18.94 10.82 -20.97
C ASP A 261 18.99 11.48 -19.58
N VAL A 262 17.81 11.64 -18.97
CA VAL A 262 17.60 12.34 -17.70
C VAL A 262 17.95 11.45 -16.48
N GLY A 263 18.24 10.16 -16.67
CA GLY A 263 18.44 9.20 -15.59
C GLY A 263 19.78 9.31 -14.85
N ASN A 264 20.92 9.18 -15.55
CA ASN A 264 22.20 8.87 -14.89
C ASN A 264 22.84 10.04 -14.13
N ASP A 265 22.73 11.28 -14.64
CA ASP A 265 23.37 12.44 -14.00
C ASP A 265 22.65 12.85 -12.70
N LEU A 266 21.35 12.57 -12.59
CA LEU A 266 20.55 12.89 -11.40
C LEU A 266 20.77 11.87 -10.27
N ILE A 267 20.94 10.60 -10.65
CA ILE A 267 21.23 9.49 -9.73
C ILE A 267 22.55 9.72 -8.99
N GLY A 268 23.64 10.00 -9.73
CA GLY A 268 24.96 10.24 -9.12
C GLY A 268 25.00 11.47 -8.20
N PHE A 269 24.15 12.47 -8.46
CA PHE A 269 23.98 13.61 -7.55
C PHE A 269 23.36 13.17 -6.21
N TRP A 270 22.30 12.36 -6.23
CA TRP A 270 21.62 11.90 -5.03
C TRP A 270 22.44 10.89 -4.22
N GLU A 271 23.18 10.00 -4.87
CA GLU A 271 24.15 9.10 -4.22
C GLU A 271 25.15 9.89 -3.37
N GLY A 272 25.69 10.97 -3.94
CA GLY A 272 26.63 11.85 -3.25
C GLY A 272 25.99 12.62 -2.08
N CYS A 273 24.74 13.06 -2.22
CA CYS A 273 24.01 13.75 -1.15
C CYS A 273 23.63 12.82 0.00
N LEU A 274 23.27 11.57 -0.28
CA LEU A 274 22.83 10.57 0.70
C LEU A 274 24.00 9.78 1.30
N GLY A 275 25.21 9.91 0.73
CA GLY A 275 26.40 9.19 1.19
C GLY A 275 26.36 7.70 0.85
N ILE A 276 25.71 7.33 -0.26
CA ILE A 276 25.68 5.95 -0.75
C ILE A 276 27.09 5.60 -1.24
N ASP A 277 27.67 4.57 -0.66
CA ASP A 277 28.96 4.04 -1.07
C ASP A 277 28.76 3.12 -2.29
N THR A 278 28.98 3.64 -3.48
CA THR A 278 28.79 2.91 -4.75
C THR A 278 29.87 1.85 -5.01
N GLU A 279 30.94 1.80 -4.22
CA GLU A 279 31.88 0.65 -4.23
C GLU A 279 31.32 -0.53 -3.43
N ARG A 280 30.49 -0.23 -2.43
CA ARG A 280 29.83 -1.23 -1.59
C ARG A 280 28.43 -1.60 -2.08
N TYR A 281 27.69 -0.66 -2.66
CA TYR A 281 26.31 -0.89 -3.08
C TYR A 281 26.14 -0.66 -4.60
N VAL A 282 25.63 -1.66 -5.31
CA VAL A 282 25.36 -1.60 -6.76
C VAL A 282 23.89 -1.29 -6.99
N MET A 283 23.63 -0.31 -7.86
CA MET A 283 22.27 0.09 -8.21
C MET A 283 21.65 -0.86 -9.25
N ASP A 284 20.39 -1.26 -9.06
CA ASP A 284 19.58 -1.95 -10.08
C ASP A 284 19.14 -1.00 -11.20
N GLU A 285 18.50 -1.53 -12.24
CA GLU A 285 17.84 -0.69 -13.25
C GLU A 285 16.78 0.21 -12.58
N PRO A 286 16.85 1.55 -12.79
CA PRO A 286 15.92 2.48 -12.19
C PRO A 286 14.50 2.20 -12.71
N LYS A 287 13.54 2.10 -11.79
CA LYS A 287 12.12 1.95 -12.14
C LYS A 287 11.42 3.30 -11.98
N GLU A 288 10.68 3.69 -13.01
CA GLU A 288 9.84 4.88 -12.98
C GLU A 288 8.37 4.47 -12.81
N ASP A 289 7.71 5.04 -11.80
CA ASP A 289 6.25 5.10 -11.69
C ASP A 289 5.80 6.55 -11.99
N GLU A 290 4.52 6.77 -12.27
CA GLU A 290 3.94 8.08 -12.65
C GLU A 290 4.26 9.20 -11.64
N GLU A 291 4.58 8.85 -10.39
CA GLU A 291 4.89 9.79 -9.29
C GLU A 291 6.30 9.61 -8.68
N TYR A 292 7.03 8.52 -8.97
CA TYR A 292 8.27 8.18 -8.26
C TYR A 292 9.38 7.63 -9.17
N LEU A 293 10.62 8.09 -8.93
CA LEU A 293 11.83 7.41 -9.40
C LEU A 293 12.32 6.48 -8.28
N ILE A 294 12.33 5.18 -8.52
CA ILE A 294 12.74 4.16 -7.56
C ILE A 294 14.14 3.68 -7.92
N LEU A 295 15.09 3.91 -7.00
CA LEU A 295 16.48 3.47 -7.10
C LEU A 295 16.76 2.42 -6.02
N LEU A 296 17.09 1.19 -6.43
CA LEU A 296 17.40 0.08 -5.53
C LEU A 296 18.91 -0.16 -5.52
N TYR A 297 19.49 -0.40 -4.34
CA TYR A 297 20.94 -0.57 -4.14
C TYR A 297 21.22 -1.85 -3.34
N PHE A 298 22.18 -2.68 -3.80
CA PHE A 298 22.52 -3.99 -3.22
C PHE A 298 23.97 -4.08 -2.77
N ASP A 299 24.26 -4.69 -1.61
CA ASP A 299 25.64 -4.84 -1.10
C ASP A 299 26.46 -5.80 -2.00
N THR A 300 27.68 -5.41 -2.38
CA THR A 300 28.57 -6.19 -3.26
C THR A 300 29.01 -7.52 -2.66
N TRP A 301 28.87 -7.71 -1.33
CA TRP A 301 29.17 -8.98 -0.68
C TRP A 301 28.13 -10.09 -0.94
N ASP A 302 26.92 -9.76 -1.34
CA ASP A 302 25.88 -10.74 -1.73
C ASP A 302 26.04 -11.25 -3.18
N VAL A 303 26.96 -10.66 -3.96
CA VAL A 303 27.21 -11.05 -5.36
C VAL A 303 28.20 -12.23 -5.46
N GLY A 304 28.74 -12.68 -4.33
CA GLY A 304 29.95 -13.49 -4.25
C GLY A 304 29.86 -14.82 -3.51
N ASP A 305 28.71 -15.49 -3.44
CA ASP A 305 28.64 -16.89 -2.99
C ASP A 305 27.59 -17.70 -3.77
N THR A 306 27.83 -17.91 -5.06
CA THR A 306 27.23 -19.03 -5.80
C THR A 306 27.97 -20.32 -5.44
N GLN A 307 27.80 -20.81 -4.22
CA GLN A 307 28.13 -22.18 -3.85
C GLN A 307 26.86 -22.94 -3.52
N ASP A 308 26.48 -23.85 -4.43
CA ASP A 308 25.57 -24.98 -4.23
C ASP A 308 24.37 -24.71 -3.29
N HIS A 309 23.52 -23.75 -3.66
CA HIS A 309 22.15 -23.80 -3.17
C HIS A 309 21.50 -25.07 -3.76
N PRO A 310 20.93 -25.97 -2.92
CA PRO A 310 20.13 -27.07 -3.45
C PRO A 310 19.06 -26.45 -4.34
N GLN A 311 18.98 -26.90 -5.60
CA GLN A 311 18.04 -26.42 -6.60
C GLN A 311 16.67 -26.25 -5.94
N ALA A 312 16.28 -25.00 -5.69
CA ALA A 312 15.08 -24.68 -4.94
C ALA A 312 13.89 -25.35 -5.64
N ASP A 313 12.93 -25.85 -4.87
CA ASP A 313 11.70 -26.41 -5.44
C ASP A 313 11.12 -25.35 -6.39
N PRO A 314 10.88 -25.65 -7.68
CA PRO A 314 10.44 -24.65 -8.66
C PRO A 314 9.10 -23.99 -8.32
N LEU A 315 8.34 -24.57 -7.37
CA LEU A 315 7.10 -24.01 -6.83
C LEU A 315 7.28 -23.40 -5.43
N SER A 316 8.46 -23.45 -4.81
CA SER A 316 8.70 -22.75 -3.54
C SER A 316 8.67 -21.23 -3.72
N VAL A 317 8.51 -20.49 -2.63
CA VAL A 317 8.67 -19.03 -2.64
C VAL A 317 10.05 -18.65 -3.17
N ASP A 318 11.10 -19.32 -2.71
CA ASP A 318 12.48 -19.05 -3.14
C ASP A 318 12.65 -19.30 -4.64
N GLY A 319 12.15 -20.43 -5.17
CA GLY A 319 12.19 -20.73 -6.59
C GLY A 319 11.33 -19.79 -7.46
N TYR A 320 10.25 -19.24 -6.89
CA TYR A 320 9.44 -18.20 -7.54
C TYR A 320 10.19 -16.87 -7.57
N ILE A 321 10.77 -16.43 -6.44
CA ILE A 321 11.58 -15.22 -6.35
C ILE A 321 12.77 -15.32 -7.30
N ASP A 322 13.53 -16.41 -7.32
CA ASP A 322 14.69 -16.55 -8.20
C ASP A 322 14.35 -16.42 -9.69
N ARG A 323 13.13 -16.84 -10.09
CA ARG A 323 12.68 -16.76 -11.49
C ARG A 323 12.11 -15.39 -11.84
N THR A 324 11.28 -14.84 -10.98
CA THR A 324 10.53 -13.61 -11.25
C THR A 324 11.33 -12.36 -10.84
N TRP A 325 12.18 -12.50 -9.83
CA TRP A 325 13.00 -11.43 -9.23
C TRP A 325 14.38 -11.98 -8.79
N PRO A 326 15.28 -12.31 -9.73
CA PRO A 326 16.54 -13.01 -9.45
C PRO A 326 17.52 -12.29 -8.49
N MET A 327 17.17 -11.13 -7.93
CA MET A 327 18.08 -10.24 -7.17
C MET A 327 17.47 -9.58 -5.90
N LEU A 328 16.31 -10.02 -5.37
CA LEU A 328 15.64 -9.31 -4.26
C LEU A 328 16.05 -9.76 -2.84
N VAL A 329 16.83 -8.93 -2.11
CA VAL A 329 16.81 -8.88 -0.63
C VAL A 329 16.93 -7.41 -0.13
N GLY A 330 15.86 -6.89 0.47
CA GLY A 330 15.84 -5.65 1.28
C GLY A 330 15.29 -4.40 0.58
N ILE A 331 14.16 -3.86 1.06
CA ILE A 331 13.53 -2.63 0.54
C ILE A 331 13.65 -1.51 1.58
N SER A 332 14.13 -0.33 1.17
CA SER A 332 13.95 0.93 1.89
C SER A 332 13.34 1.97 0.94
N MET A 333 12.19 2.53 1.30
CA MET A 333 11.49 3.56 0.54
C MET A 333 11.79 4.95 1.11
N LEU A 334 12.15 5.91 0.26
CA LEU A 334 12.24 7.33 0.61
C LEU A 334 11.19 8.12 -0.19
N PRO A 335 10.38 8.97 0.45
CA PRO A 335 9.44 9.86 -0.23
C PRO A 335 10.15 11.07 -0.84
N ILE A 336 9.59 11.60 -1.93
CA ILE A 336 10.00 12.87 -2.60
C ILE A 336 9.62 14.07 -1.74
#